data_AF-A0A372NRA1-F1
#
_entry.id   AF-A0A372NRA1-F1
#
_cell.length_a   1.000
_cell.length_b   1.000
_cell.length_c   1.000
_cell.angle_alpha   90.00
_cell.angle_beta   90.00
_cell.angle_gamma   90.00
#
_symmetry.space_group_name_H-M   'P 1'
#
loop_
_entity.id
_entity.type
_entity.pdbx_description
1 polymer ?
#
loop_
_entity_poly.entity_id
_entity_poly.type
_entity_poly.pdbx_seq_one_letter_code
_entity_poly.pdbx_strand_id
1 'polypeptide(L)'
;MEFKSSVVLYIDDDPQPVGEFPCPVSFELDTRRLTDGEHVLKVVGKDYLGKEGIRLIPFNVRNGPAIAVEGIRKDETVEGVLPLMINAYSKGNQKVFLVHGSETPQSIPWWIVAGIILFAAWTVFFVITSLSVKL
;
A
#
# COMPACT_ATOMS: atom_id res chain seq x y z
N MET A 1 45.48 -14.72 16.48
CA MET A 1 44.34 -15.36 15.80
C MET A 1 43.30 -14.27 15.55
N GLU A 2 42.91 -14.03 14.31
CA GLU A 2 41.79 -13.11 14.02
C GLU A 2 40.49 -13.81 14.39
N PHE A 3 39.79 -13.30 15.40
CA PHE A 3 38.45 -13.75 15.77
C PHE A 3 37.46 -13.26 14.71
N LYS A 4 37.24 -14.06 13.67
CA LYS A 4 36.27 -13.73 12.60
C LYS A 4 34.92 -14.34 12.93
N SER A 5 33.96 -13.50 13.27
CA SER A 5 32.55 -13.88 13.30
C SER A 5 31.98 -13.87 11.88
N SER A 6 31.11 -14.82 11.55
CA SER A 6 30.36 -14.84 10.29
C SER A 6 28.87 -14.67 10.54
N VAL A 7 28.14 -14.25 9.50
CA VAL A 7 26.69 -14.15 9.52
C VAL A 7 26.12 -14.83 8.30
N VAL A 8 25.08 -15.63 8.51
CA VAL A 8 24.31 -16.30 7.46
C VAL A 8 22.93 -15.67 7.38
N LEU A 9 22.54 -15.25 6.18
CA LEU A 9 21.26 -14.57 5.93
C LEU A 9 20.29 -15.54 5.25
N TYR A 10 19.05 -15.57 5.73
CA TYR A 10 17.94 -16.33 5.16
C TYR A 10 16.75 -15.38 4.96
N ILE A 11 15.95 -15.63 3.93
CA ILE A 11 14.70 -14.93 3.69
C ILE A 11 13.58 -15.94 3.90
N ASP A 12 12.61 -15.55 4.72
CA ASP A 12 11.47 -16.36 5.13
C ASP A 12 11.91 -17.73 5.67
N ASP A 13 11.18 -18.79 5.30
CA ASP A 13 11.50 -20.18 5.61
C ASP A 13 12.30 -20.87 4.48
N ASP A 14 12.95 -20.10 3.59
CA ASP A 14 13.77 -20.67 2.52
C ASP A 14 14.99 -21.41 3.13
N PRO A 15 15.17 -22.71 2.83
CA PRO A 15 16.34 -23.46 3.30
C PRO A 15 17.65 -22.98 2.67
N GLN A 16 17.61 -22.29 1.51
CA GLN A 16 18.80 -21.72 0.90
C GLN A 16 19.14 -20.37 1.54
N PRO A 17 20.36 -20.22 2.10
CA PRO A 17 20.81 -18.92 2.57
C PRO A 17 21.03 -18.00 1.38
N VAL A 18 20.68 -16.72 1.56
CA VAL A 18 21.05 -15.65 0.63
C VAL A 18 22.56 -15.54 0.50
N GLY A 19 23.27 -15.79 1.60
CA GLY A 19 24.73 -15.87 1.64
C GLY A 19 25.28 -15.94 3.06
N GLU A 20 26.56 -16.29 3.15
CA GLU A 20 27.37 -16.21 4.37
C GLU A 20 28.45 -15.16 4.19
N PHE A 21 28.60 -14.29 5.18
CA PHE A 21 29.50 -13.13 5.11
C PHE A 21 30.31 -12.97 6.40
N PRO A 22 31.58 -12.56 6.34
CA PRO A 22 32.34 -12.18 7.52
C PRO A 22 31.86 -10.83 8.07
N CYS A 23 31.77 -10.69 9.40
CA CYS A 23 31.36 -9.42 10.02
C CYS A 23 32.55 -8.48 10.27
N PRO A 24 32.35 -7.14 10.23
CA PRO A 24 31.13 -6.45 9.81
C PRO A 24 30.94 -6.49 8.28
N VAL A 25 29.69 -6.59 7.82
CA VAL A 25 29.32 -6.62 6.39
C VAL A 25 28.25 -5.58 6.08
N SER A 26 28.36 -4.95 4.91
CA SER A 26 27.27 -4.21 4.27
C SER A 26 26.71 -5.08 3.14
N PHE A 27 25.41 -5.36 3.16
CA PHE A 27 24.75 -6.23 2.20
C PHE A 27 23.56 -5.52 1.56
N GLU A 28 23.46 -5.58 0.23
CA GLU A 28 22.34 -5.04 -0.54
C GLU A 28 21.35 -6.15 -0.87
N LEU A 29 20.15 -6.10 -0.29
CA LEU A 29 19.07 -7.05 -0.58
C LEU A 29 18.29 -6.60 -1.82
N ASP A 30 18.35 -7.38 -2.91
CA ASP A 30 17.52 -7.14 -4.09
C ASP A 30 16.10 -7.67 -3.87
N THR A 31 15.21 -6.77 -3.45
CA THR A 31 13.80 -7.11 -3.17
C THR A 31 12.98 -7.35 -4.44
N ARG A 32 13.46 -7.01 -5.65
CA ARG A 32 12.68 -7.12 -6.91
C ARG A 32 12.34 -8.56 -7.28
N ARG A 33 13.06 -9.53 -6.71
CA ARG A 33 12.85 -10.97 -6.91
C ARG A 33 11.91 -11.58 -5.87
N LEU A 34 11.61 -10.84 -4.81
CA LEU A 34 10.69 -11.25 -3.77
C LEU A 34 9.25 -10.96 -4.21
N THR A 35 8.32 -11.81 -3.75
CA THR A 35 6.90 -11.60 -3.93
C THR A 35 6.41 -10.38 -3.15
N ASP A 36 5.23 -9.87 -3.48
CA ASP A 36 4.60 -8.84 -2.66
C ASP A 36 4.02 -9.47 -1.40
N GLY A 37 4.18 -8.78 -0.26
CA GLY A 37 3.64 -9.22 1.02
C GLY A 37 4.65 -9.19 2.16
N GLU A 38 4.26 -9.81 3.27
CA GLU A 38 5.07 -9.91 4.47
C GLU A 38 6.18 -10.94 4.29
N HIS A 39 7.38 -10.54 4.67
CA HIS A 39 8.59 -11.33 4.60
C HIS A 39 9.38 -11.21 5.91
N VAL A 40 10.26 -12.17 6.19
CA VAL A 40 11.09 -12.18 7.39
C VAL A 40 12.56 -12.39 7.01
N LEU A 41 13.42 -11.42 7.35
CA LEU A 41 14.87 -11.60 7.23
C LEU A 41 15.38 -12.27 8.49
N LYS A 42 15.87 -13.50 8.35
CA LYS A 42 16.50 -14.28 9.42
C LYS A 42 18.01 -14.17 9.31
N VAL A 43 18.62 -13.62 10.36
CA VAL A 43 20.05 -13.38 10.48
C VAL A 43 20.60 -14.34 11.52
N VAL A 44 21.48 -15.25 11.12
CA VAL A 44 22.15 -16.22 12.00
C VAL A 44 23.62 -15.84 12.12
N GLY A 45 23.98 -15.20 13.23
CA GLY A 45 25.37 -14.85 13.53
C GLY A 45 26.10 -16.02 14.20
N LYS A 46 27.31 -16.34 13.73
CA LYS A 46 28.22 -17.32 14.32
C LYS A 46 29.40 -16.60 14.94
N ASP A 47 29.55 -16.76 16.25
CA ASP A 47 30.68 -16.21 16.99
C ASP A 47 31.95 -17.08 16.82
N TYR A 48 33.12 -16.53 17.15
CA TYR A 48 34.39 -17.26 17.09
C TYR A 48 34.45 -18.47 18.07
N LEU A 49 33.57 -18.50 19.07
CA LEU A 49 33.37 -19.62 20.00
C LEU A 49 32.31 -20.64 19.53
N GLY A 50 31.76 -20.48 18.32
CA GLY A 50 30.74 -21.36 17.77
C GLY A 50 29.35 -21.16 18.36
N LYS A 51 29.12 -20.09 19.12
CA LYS A 51 27.78 -19.71 19.60
C LYS A 51 27.00 -19.07 18.46
N GLU A 52 25.77 -19.51 18.27
CA GLU A 52 24.86 -18.98 17.26
C GLU A 52 23.85 -18.01 17.90
N GLY A 53 23.69 -16.84 17.28
CA GLY A 53 22.64 -15.88 17.62
C GLY A 53 21.68 -15.72 16.45
N ILE A 54 20.37 -15.83 16.70
CA ILE A 54 19.35 -15.69 15.66
C ILE A 54 18.60 -14.37 15.88
N ARG A 55 18.44 -13.59 14.82
CA ARG A 55 17.61 -12.38 14.80
C ARG A 55 16.64 -12.45 13.62
N LEU A 56 15.36 -12.25 13.90
CA LEU A 56 14.29 -12.19 12.90
C LEU A 56 13.85 -10.74 12.73
N ILE A 57 13.77 -10.27 11.48
CA ILE A 57 13.38 -8.90 11.14
C ILE A 57 12.23 -8.99 10.13
N PRO A 58 10.97 -8.75 10.54
CA PRO A 58 9.85 -8.71 9.61
C PRO A 58 9.91 -7.44 8.76
N PHE A 59 9.59 -7.56 7.47
CA PHE A 59 9.49 -6.46 6.52
C PHE A 59 8.40 -6.76 5.48
N ASN A 60 7.93 -5.74 4.76
CA ASN A 60 6.88 -5.89 3.76
C ASN A 60 7.40 -5.45 2.39
N VAL A 61 7.24 -6.29 1.38
CA VAL A 61 7.66 -6.02 0.01
C VAL A 61 6.46 -5.57 -0.82
N ARG A 62 6.66 -4.53 -1.63
CA ARG A 62 5.64 -3.96 -2.53
C ARG A 62 6.28 -3.61 -3.87
N ASN A 63 6.52 -4.63 -4.69
CA ASN A 63 7.02 -4.52 -6.06
C ASN A 63 5.90 -4.43 -7.12
N GLY A 64 4.71 -4.92 -6.78
CA GLY A 64 3.54 -4.94 -7.64
C GLY A 64 2.81 -3.60 -7.76
N PRO A 65 1.77 -3.54 -8.61
CA PRO A 65 0.97 -2.34 -8.79
C PRO A 65 0.20 -1.98 -7.50
N ALA A 66 0.03 -0.68 -7.23
CA ALA A 66 -0.85 -0.23 -6.17
C ALA A 66 -2.31 -0.44 -6.59
N ILE A 67 -3.06 -1.22 -5.83
CA ILE A 67 -4.47 -1.52 -6.10
C ILE A 67 -5.34 -0.58 -5.26
N ALA A 68 -6.28 0.11 -5.91
CA ALA A 68 -7.31 0.91 -5.26
C ALA A 68 -8.67 0.27 -5.55
N VAL A 69 -9.46 0.05 -4.50
CA VAL A 69 -10.80 -0.52 -4.58
C VAL A 69 -11.78 0.49 -4.00
N GLU A 70 -12.78 0.88 -4.78
CA GLU A 70 -13.93 1.66 -4.34
C GLU A 70 -15.20 0.82 -4.40
N GLY A 71 -16.21 1.23 -3.64
CA GLY A 71 -17.50 0.55 -3.53
C GLY A 71 -17.62 -0.36 -2.31
N ILE A 72 -16.54 -0.65 -1.59
CA ILE A 72 -16.55 -1.38 -0.31
C ILE A 72 -15.47 -0.86 0.64
N ARG A 73 -15.77 -0.85 1.95
CA ARG A 73 -14.83 -0.45 3.01
C ARG A 73 -14.36 -1.65 3.84
N LYS A 74 -13.21 -1.47 4.50
CA LYS A 74 -12.68 -2.47 5.44
C LYS A 74 -13.72 -2.72 6.54
N ASP A 75 -13.97 -4.01 6.82
CA ASP A 75 -14.89 -4.51 7.85
C ASP A 75 -16.38 -4.13 7.62
N GLU A 76 -16.78 -3.77 6.39
CA GLU A 76 -18.17 -3.49 6.03
C GLU A 76 -18.98 -4.77 5.83
N THR A 77 -20.16 -4.87 6.45
CA THR A 77 -21.12 -5.96 6.21
C THR A 77 -22.03 -5.58 5.04
N VAL A 78 -22.04 -6.40 3.99
CA VAL A 78 -22.76 -6.13 2.73
C VAL A 78 -23.70 -7.28 2.39
N GLU A 79 -24.85 -6.97 1.77
CA GLU A 79 -25.82 -7.95 1.28
C GLU A 79 -26.21 -7.64 -0.17
N GLY A 80 -26.49 -8.68 -0.97
CA GLY A 80 -26.93 -8.52 -2.37
C GLY A 80 -25.79 -8.27 -3.38
N VAL A 81 -26.04 -7.41 -4.36
CA VAL A 81 -25.09 -7.10 -5.46
C VAL A 81 -24.53 -5.69 -5.28
N LEU A 82 -23.20 -5.60 -5.12
CA LEU A 82 -22.49 -4.35 -4.86
C LEU A 82 -21.60 -3.96 -6.05
N PRO A 83 -21.77 -2.77 -6.65
CA PRO A 83 -20.87 -2.31 -7.70
C PRO A 83 -19.50 -1.94 -7.09
N LEU A 84 -18.44 -2.57 -7.59
CA LEU A 84 -17.06 -2.28 -7.19
C LEU A 84 -16.29 -1.66 -8.34
N MET A 85 -15.43 -0.71 -8.01
CA MET A 85 -14.47 -0.13 -8.95
C MET A 85 -13.05 -0.50 -8.50
N ILE A 86 -12.31 -1.21 -9.33
CA ILE A 86 -10.96 -1.70 -9.02
C ILE A 86 -9.98 -1.08 -10.01
N ASN A 87 -8.98 -0.38 -9.49
CA ASN A 87 -7.92 0.26 -10.25
C ASN A 87 -6.56 -0.31 -9.82
N ALA A 88 -5.66 -0.53 -10.77
CA ALA A 88 -4.30 -1.00 -10.52
C ALA A 88 -3.27 -0.04 -11.15
N TYR A 89 -2.51 0.64 -10.30
CA TYR A 89 -1.48 1.61 -10.69
C TYR A 89 -0.11 0.95 -10.65
N SER A 90 0.41 0.56 -11.81
CA SER A 90 1.79 0.09 -11.90
C SER A 90 2.74 1.28 -12.02
N LYS A 91 3.84 1.25 -11.27
CA LYS A 91 4.99 2.14 -11.50
C LYS A 91 5.77 1.64 -12.72
N GLY A 92 5.08 1.59 -13.86
CA GLY A 92 5.63 1.12 -15.13
C GLY A 92 6.82 1.97 -15.58
N ASN A 93 7.69 1.36 -16.38
CA ASN A 93 8.90 1.96 -16.92
C ASN A 93 8.63 3.39 -17.44
N GLN A 94 9.25 4.41 -16.84
CA GLN A 94 8.99 5.85 -17.05
C GLN A 94 9.24 6.36 -18.49
N LYS A 95 9.53 5.47 -19.43
CA LYS A 95 9.81 5.81 -20.84
C LYS A 95 8.55 6.05 -21.67
N VAL A 96 7.38 5.64 -21.17
CA VAL A 96 6.09 5.89 -21.84
C VAL A 96 5.17 6.58 -20.84
N PHE A 97 4.92 7.86 -21.07
CA PHE A 97 3.94 8.62 -20.31
C PHE A 97 2.54 8.18 -20.77
N LEU A 98 2.02 7.11 -20.17
CA LEU A 98 0.66 6.63 -20.42
C LEU A 98 -0.32 7.54 -19.65
N VAL A 99 -0.83 8.57 -20.32
CA VAL A 99 -1.87 9.48 -19.79
C VAL A 99 -3.25 8.83 -19.93
N HIS A 100 -3.41 7.61 -19.42
CA HIS A 100 -4.70 6.99 -19.25
C HIS A 100 -4.91 6.74 -17.76
N GLY A 101 -5.88 7.44 -17.16
CA GLY A 101 -6.26 7.23 -15.76
C GLY A 101 -5.37 7.95 -14.73
N SER A 102 -4.81 9.11 -15.06
CA SER A 102 -4.19 9.99 -14.04
C SER A 102 -5.22 10.62 -13.09
N GLU A 103 -6.51 10.48 -13.41
CA GLU A 103 -7.61 10.81 -12.52
C GLU A 103 -7.84 9.59 -11.63
N THR A 104 -7.72 9.75 -10.31
CA THR A 104 -8.24 8.77 -9.37
C THR A 104 -9.75 8.84 -9.50
N PRO A 105 -10.42 7.84 -10.10
CA PRO A 105 -11.85 7.91 -10.30
C PRO A 105 -12.48 7.71 -8.94
N GLN A 106 -12.87 8.82 -8.32
CA GLN A 106 -13.47 8.84 -6.99
C GLN A 106 -14.98 9.07 -7.12
N SER A 107 -15.74 8.34 -6.31
CA SER A 107 -17.17 8.61 -6.14
C SER A 107 -17.44 10.07 -5.75
N ILE A 108 -18.55 10.64 -6.22
CA ILE A 108 -18.93 12.03 -5.95
C ILE A 108 -18.96 12.26 -4.42
N PRO A 109 -18.19 13.21 -3.88
CA PRO A 109 -18.20 13.49 -2.45
C PRO A 109 -19.59 13.89 -1.95
N TRP A 110 -19.99 13.35 -0.80
CA TRP A 110 -21.34 13.55 -0.24
C TRP A 110 -21.68 15.04 0.01
N TRP A 111 -20.69 15.89 0.27
CA TRP A 111 -20.88 17.32 0.50
C TRP A 111 -21.36 18.07 -0.76
N ILE A 112 -21.03 17.57 -1.97
CA ILE A 112 -21.57 18.13 -3.22
C ILE A 112 -23.08 17.90 -3.27
N VAL A 113 -23.54 16.69 -2.95
CA VAL A 113 -24.96 16.36 -2.90
C VAL A 113 -25.68 17.21 -1.85
N ALA A 114 -25.10 17.35 -0.64
CA ALA A 114 -25.64 18.23 0.39
C ALA A 114 -25.72 19.69 -0.07
N GLY A 115 -24.71 20.19 -0.78
CA GLY A 115 -24.69 21.52 -1.38
C GLY A 115 -25.78 21.73 -2.43
N ILE A 116 -26.02 20.75 -3.29
CA ILE A 116 -27.12 20.80 -4.29
C ILE A 116 -28.48 20.87 -3.60
N ILE A 117 -28.69 20.06 -2.56
CA ILE A 117 -29.94 20.08 -1.78
C ILE A 117 -30.15 21.43 -1.10
N LEU A 118 -29.11 21.99 -0.47
CA LEU A 118 -29.16 23.29 0.18
C LEU A 118 -29.46 24.41 -0.83
N PHE A 119 -28.79 24.39 -1.97
CA PHE A 119 -29.00 25.37 -3.04
C PHE A 119 -30.44 25.30 -3.56
N ALA A 120 -30.96 24.10 -3.83
CA ALA A 120 -32.35 23.92 -4.26
C ALA A 120 -33.35 24.43 -3.22
N ALA A 121 -33.15 24.11 -1.93
CA ALA A 121 -33.99 24.60 -0.84
C ALA A 121 -33.96 26.14 -0.74
N TRP A 122 -32.78 26.74 -0.85
CA TRP A 122 -32.60 28.18 -0.85
C TRP A 122 -33.28 28.84 -2.05
N THR A 123 -33.16 28.27 -3.26
CA THR A 123 -33.85 28.77 -4.46
C THR A 123 -35.36 28.77 -4.29
N VAL A 124 -35.93 27.68 -3.76
CA VAL A 124 -37.38 27.61 -3.49
C VAL A 124 -37.80 28.67 -2.47
N PHE A 125 -37.07 28.82 -1.37
CA PHE A 125 -37.32 29.86 -0.37
C PHE A 125 -37.26 31.27 -0.98
N PHE A 126 -36.26 31.54 -1.81
CA PHE A 126 -36.09 32.83 -2.48
C PHE A 126 -37.25 33.13 -3.44
N VAL A 127 -37.70 32.16 -4.22
CA VAL A 127 -38.84 32.32 -5.14
C VAL A 127 -40.14 32.58 -4.37
N ILE A 128 -40.41 31.83 -3.31
CA ILE A 128 -41.63 32.04 -2.49
C ILE A 128 -41.63 33.43 -1.86
N THR A 129 -40.50 33.84 -1.26
CA THR A 129 -40.39 35.13 -0.59
C THR A 129 -40.49 36.29 -1.57
N SER A 130 -39.81 36.23 -2.72
CA SER A 130 -39.89 37.25 -3.77
C SER A 130 -41.30 37.42 -4.36
N LEU A 131 -42.07 36.33 -4.51
CA LEU A 131 -43.48 36.40 -4.94
C LEU A 131 -44.42 36.92 -3.86
N SER A 132 -44.07 36.75 -2.58
CA SER A 132 -44.88 37.18 -1.43
C SER A 132 -44.72 38.67 -1.11
N VAL A 133 -43.65 39.29 -1.59
CA VAL A 133 -43.45 40.74 -1.49
C VAL A 133 -44.37 41.43 -2.50
N LYS A 134 -45.45 42.05 -2.01
CA LYS A 134 -46.23 42.98 -2.83
C LYS A 134 -45.40 44.24 -3.05
N LEU A 135 -45.20 44.60 -4.32
CA LEU A 135 -44.70 45.93 -4.71
C LEU A 135 -45.63 47.04 -4.22
#